data_AF-A0A061FU72-F1
#
_entry.id   AF-A0A061FU72-F1
#
_cell.length_a   1.000
_cell.length_b   1.000
_cell.length_c   1.000
_cell.angle_alpha   90.00
_cell.angle_beta   90.00
_cell.angle_gamma   90.00
#
_symmetry.space_group_name_H-M   'P 1'
#
loop_
_entity.id
_entity.type
_entity.pdbx_description
1 polymer ?
#
loop_
_entity_poly.entity_id
_entity_poly.type
_entity_poly.pdbx_seq_one_letter_code
_entity_poly.pdbx_strand_id
1 'polypeptide(L)'
;MDESLKRATQEGNIVELYASIQRDGNVLRQIDEMEFVDTPLHIAAAEGCFDFAMEVMILKPSFARKLNQQGLSPIHLAWKRGVKTKF
;
A
#
# COMPACT_ATOMS: atom_id res chain seq x y z
N MET A 1 -1.99 10.26 3.01
CA MET A 1 -0.78 9.54 3.48
C MET A 1 0.31 10.56 3.66
N ASP A 2 1.02 10.54 4.80
CA ASP A 2 2.18 11.42 4.98
C ASP A 2 3.37 10.97 4.11
N GLU A 3 4.36 11.84 3.96
CA GLU A 3 5.53 11.57 3.09
C GLU A 3 6.42 10.44 3.62
N SER A 4 6.45 10.18 4.92
CA SER A 4 7.25 9.11 5.50
C SER A 4 6.68 7.72 5.14
N LEU A 5 5.38 7.55 5.33
CA LEU A 5 4.67 6.31 5.01
C LEU A 5 4.63 6.09 3.49
N LYS A 6 4.51 7.16 2.71
CA LYS A 6 4.56 7.08 1.25
C LYS A 6 5.92 6.57 0.77
N ARG A 7 7.02 7.11 1.29
CA ARG A 7 8.37 6.64 0.95
C ARG A 7 8.58 5.20 1.38
N ALA A 8 8.19 4.86 2.61
CA ALA A 8 8.26 3.48 3.12
C ALA A 8 7.56 2.50 2.18
N THR A 9 6.40 2.90 1.67
CA THR A 9 5.61 2.09 0.76
C THR A 9 6.27 1.91 -0.62
N GLN A 10 6.83 2.98 -1.18
CA GLN A 10 7.50 2.94 -2.49
C GLN A 10 8.77 2.11 -2.46
N GLU A 11 9.50 2.15 -1.34
CA GLU A 11 10.76 1.42 -1.15
C GLU A 11 10.57 0.01 -0.57
N GLY A 12 9.34 -0.33 -0.14
CA GLY A 12 9.07 -1.58 0.57
C GLY A 12 9.74 -1.65 1.95
N ASN A 13 9.98 -0.50 2.59
CA ASN A 13 10.69 -0.40 3.87
C ASN A 13 9.75 -0.64 5.06
N ILE A 14 9.73 -1.88 5.55
CA ILE A 14 8.91 -2.31 6.69
C ILE A 14 9.30 -1.58 7.99
N VAL A 15 10.58 -1.24 8.18
CA VAL A 15 11.04 -0.52 9.38
C VAL A 15 10.38 0.85 9.46
N GLU A 16 10.33 1.59 8.36
CA GLU A 16 9.67 2.89 8.31
C GLU A 16 8.14 2.79 8.39
N LEU A 17 7.53 1.71 7.88
CA LEU A 17 6.10 1.44 8.10
C LEU A 17 5.79 1.36 9.60
N TYR A 18 6.57 0.59 10.36
CA TYR A 18 6.40 0.48 11.80
C TYR A 18 6.74 1.78 12.53
N ALA A 19 7.75 2.54 12.08
CA ALA A 19 8.03 3.86 12.63
C ALA A 19 6.85 4.82 12.43
N SER A 20 6.17 4.80 11.27
CA SER A 20 4.95 5.58 11.05
C SER A 20 3.80 5.16 11.96
N ILE A 21 3.62 3.85 12.19
CA ILE A 21 2.60 3.35 13.13
C ILE A 21 2.91 3.75 14.58
N GLN A 22 4.19 3.76 14.98
CA GLN A 22 4.60 4.22 16.31
C GLN A 22 4.35 5.72 16.50
N ARG A 23 4.55 6.54 15.46
CA ARG A 23 4.25 7.98 15.50
C ARG A 23 2.75 8.23 15.52
N ASP A 24 1.97 7.49 14.76
CA ASP A 24 0.50 7.55 14.73
C ASP A 24 -0.12 6.16 14.57
N GLY A 25 -0.65 5.61 15.67
CA GLY A 25 -1.30 4.30 15.69
C GLY A 25 -2.56 4.20 14.82
N ASN A 26 -3.16 5.34 14.42
CA ASN A 26 -4.33 5.39 13.55
C ASN A 26 -4.00 5.59 12.08
N VAL A 27 -2.72 5.71 11.70
CA VAL A 27 -2.30 6.09 10.34
C VAL A 27 -2.92 5.20 9.25
N LEU A 28 -3.00 3.88 9.46
CA LEU A 28 -3.61 2.96 8.50
C LEU A 28 -5.15 3.04 8.53
N ARG A 29 -5.75 3.34 9.69
CA ARG A 29 -7.21 3.48 9.82
C ARG A 29 -7.71 4.71 9.08
N GLN A 30 -7.02 5.85 9.20
CA GLN A 30 -7.40 7.10 8.52
C GLN A 30 -7.45 6.93 7.00
N ILE A 31 -6.52 6.16 6.43
CA ILE A 31 -6.53 5.80 5.00
C ILE A 31 -7.70 4.86 4.69
N ASP A 32 -7.97 3.88 5.56
CA ASP A 32 -9.05 2.92 5.38
C ASP A 32 -10.45 3.54 5.44
N GLU A 33 -10.61 4.68 6.10
CA GLU A 33 -11.89 5.39 6.16
C GLU A 33 -12.21 6.16 4.86
N MET A 34 -11.23 6.39 3.98
CA MET A 34 -11.44 7.05 2.69
C MET A 34 -12.08 6.11 1.68
N GLU A 35 -13.19 6.50 1.05
CA GLU A 35 -13.96 5.63 0.14
C GLU A 35 -13.13 5.13 -1.06
N PHE A 36 -12.45 6.06 -1.75
CA PHE A 36 -11.56 5.77 -2.87
C PHE A 36 -10.19 6.41 -2.64
N VAL A 37 -9.15 5.59 -2.48
CA VAL A 37 -7.79 6.08 -2.16
C VAL A 37 -6.73 5.09 -2.61
N ASP A 38 -5.57 5.60 -3.02
CA ASP A 38 -4.36 4.78 -3.12
C ASP A 38 -3.86 4.45 -1.70
N THR A 39 -4.06 3.20 -1.31
CA THR A 39 -3.56 2.68 -0.03
C THR A 39 -2.08 2.29 -0.15
N PRO A 40 -1.38 2.08 0.98
CA PRO A 40 -0.04 1.51 0.94
C PRO A 40 0.03 0.21 0.13
N LEU A 41 -1.02 -0.62 0.18
CA LEU A 41 -1.07 -1.86 -0.59
C LEU A 41 -1.14 -1.63 -2.11
N HIS A 42 -1.82 -0.57 -2.58
CA HIS A 42 -1.84 -0.23 -4.01
C HIS A 42 -0.43 0.08 -4.52
N ILE A 43 0.29 0.94 -3.79
CA ILE A 43 1.62 1.38 -4.17
C ILE A 43 2.60 0.21 -4.05
N ALA A 44 2.60 -0.56 -2.95
CA ALA A 44 3.48 -1.71 -2.80
C ALA A 44 3.24 -2.80 -3.87
N ALA A 45 1.98 -3.02 -4.26
CA ALA A 45 1.63 -3.92 -5.36
C ALA A 45 2.15 -3.40 -6.71
N ALA A 46 1.97 -2.10 -6.99
CA ALA A 46 2.54 -1.44 -8.17
C ALA A 46 4.08 -1.46 -8.16
N GLU A 47 4.67 -1.45 -6.96
CA GLU A 47 6.11 -1.51 -6.71
C GLU A 47 6.70 -2.93 -6.62
N GLY A 48 5.87 -3.97 -6.66
CA GLY A 48 6.33 -5.35 -6.54
C GLY A 48 7.04 -5.66 -5.22
N CYS A 49 6.81 -4.86 -4.19
CA CYS A 49 7.37 -5.03 -2.86
C CYS A 49 6.56 -6.08 -2.09
N PHE A 50 6.73 -7.36 -2.44
CA PHE A 50 5.87 -8.45 -1.94
C PHE A 50 5.88 -8.61 -0.42
N ASP A 51 7.04 -8.55 0.22
CA ASP A 51 7.14 -8.68 1.69
C ASP A 51 6.41 -7.55 2.40
N PHE A 52 6.59 -6.31 1.91
CA PHE A 52 5.89 -5.13 2.43
C PHE A 52 4.38 -5.23 2.20
N ALA A 53 3.96 -5.65 1.01
CA ALA A 53 2.54 -5.84 0.69
C ALA A 53 1.88 -6.88 1.59
N MET A 54 2.58 -7.98 1.87
CA MET A 54 2.13 -9.02 2.80
C MET A 54 2.00 -8.47 4.22
N GLU A 55 2.98 -7.69 4.69
CA GLU A 55 2.94 -7.06 6.00
C GLU A 55 1.76 -6.08 6.14
N VAL A 56 1.54 -5.25 5.13
CA VAL A 56 0.37 -4.34 5.09
C VAL A 56 -0.94 -5.12 5.07
N MET A 57 -1.02 -6.25 4.37
CA MET A 57 -2.22 -7.11 4.37
C MET A 57 -2.48 -7.72 5.75
N ILE A 58 -1.43 -8.10 6.49
CA ILE A 58 -1.57 -8.61 7.87
C ILE A 58 -2.10 -7.50 8.78
N LEU A 59 -1.54 -6.30 8.69
CA LEU A 59 -1.90 -5.17 9.55
C LEU A 59 -3.28 -4.58 9.20
N LYS A 60 -3.67 -4.59 7.92
CA LYS A 60 -4.91 -3.99 7.44
C LYS A 60 -5.51 -4.75 6.24
N PRO A 61 -6.18 -5.90 6.46
CA PRO A 61 -6.73 -6.72 5.39
C PRO A 61 -7.77 -6.02 4.50
N SER A 62 -8.49 -5.02 5.02
CA SER A 62 -9.48 -4.23 4.26
C SER A 62 -8.89 -3.55 3.03
N PHE A 63 -7.59 -3.22 3.04
CA PHE A 63 -6.90 -2.63 1.88
C PHE A 63 -6.91 -3.51 0.64
N ALA A 64 -7.03 -4.83 0.77
CA ALA A 64 -7.12 -5.73 -0.38
C ALA A 64 -8.38 -5.49 -1.23
N ARG A 65 -9.43 -4.93 -0.62
CA ARG A 65 -10.73 -4.66 -1.26
C ARG A 65 -10.92 -3.18 -1.63
N LYS A 66 -9.99 -2.32 -1.22
CA LYS A 66 -10.05 -0.89 -1.54
C LYS A 66 -9.86 -0.67 -3.04
N LEU A 67 -10.59 0.31 -3.55
CA LEU A 67 -10.38 0.85 -4.89
C LEU A 67 -9.76 2.23 -4.76
N ASN A 68 -8.83 2.55 -5.64
CA ASN A 68 -8.34 3.92 -5.79
C ASN A 68 -9.31 4.75 -6.65
N GLN A 69 -8.96 6.01 -6.89
CA GLN A 69 -9.80 6.96 -7.65
C GLN A 69 -10.05 6.56 -9.11
N GLN A 70 -9.27 5.61 -9.66
CA GLN A 70 -9.48 5.06 -10.99
C GLN A 70 -10.30 3.75 -10.96
N GLY A 71 -10.85 3.37 -9.80
CA GLY A 71 -11.59 2.12 -9.63
C GLY A 71 -10.69 0.88 -9.64
N LEU A 72 -9.38 1.04 -9.45
CA LEU A 72 -8.42 -0.07 -9.46
C LEU A 72 -8.15 -0.52 -8.03
N SER A 73 -8.19 -1.84 -7.80
CA SER A 73 -7.70 -2.46 -6.56
C SER A 73 -6.21 -2.79 -6.65
N PRO A 74 -5.53 -3.13 -5.53
CA PRO A 74 -4.10 -3.42 -5.54
C PRO A 74 -3.68 -4.51 -6.52
N ILE A 75 -4.50 -5.56 -6.70
CA ILE A 75 -4.18 -6.65 -7.65
C ILE A 75 -4.18 -6.18 -9.11
N HIS A 76 -5.02 -5.20 -9.47
CA HIS A 76 -5.00 -4.62 -10.82
C HIS A 76 -3.65 -3.94 -11.09
N LEU A 77 -3.05 -3.31 -10.08
CA LEU A 77 -1.76 -2.63 -10.20
C LEU A 77 -0.59 -3.61 -10.20
N ALA A 78 -0.64 -4.67 -9.39
CA ALA A 78 0.36 -5.75 -9.42
C ALA A 78 0.49 -6.36 -10.83
N TRP A 79 -0.64 -6.63 -11.49
CA TRP A 79 -0.66 -7.18 -12.84
C TRP A 79 0.03 -6.25 -13.85
N LYS A 80 -0.24 -4.93 -13.78
CA LYS A 80 0.40 -3.95 -14.67
C LYS A 80 1.93 -3.95 -14.54
N ARG A 81 2.49 -4.18 -13.35
CA ARG A 81 3.95 -4.29 -13.17
C ARG A 81 4.51 -5.54 -13.84
N GLY A 82 3.89 -6.70 -13.62
CA GLY A 82 4.33 -7.97 -14.23
C GLY A 82 4.29 -7.97 -15.76
N VAL A 83 3.40 -7.18 -16.37
CA VAL A 83 3.37 -6.95 -17.82
C VAL A 83 4.54 -6.06 -18.29
N LYS A 84 4.96 -5.07 -17.50
CA LYS A 84 6.08 -4.17 -17.84
C LYS A 84 7.46 -4.83 -17.76
N THR A 85 7.65 -5.84 -16.89
CA THR A 85 8.95 -6.51 -16.71
C THR A 85 9.23 -7.62 -17.74
N LYS A 86 8.35 -7.82 -18.73
CA LYS A 86 8.47 -8.88 -19.74
C LYS A 86 8.84 -8.41 -21.14
N PHE A 87 9.21 -7.14 -21.33
CA PHE A 87 9.65 -6.59 -22.62
C PHE A 87 10.82 -5.63 -22.45
#